data_AF-A0A6J7TD45-F1
#
_entry.id   AF-A0A6J7TD45-F1
#
_cell.length_a   1.000
_cell.length_b   1.000
_cell.length_c   1.000
_cell.angle_alpha   90.00
_cell.angle_beta   90.00
_cell.angle_gamma   90.00
#
_symmetry.space_group_name_H-M   'P 1'
#
loop_
_entity.id
_entity.type
_entity.pdbx_description
1 polymer ?
#
loop_
_entity_poly.entity_id
_entity_poly.type
_entity_poly.pdbx_seq_one_letter_code
_entity_poly.pdbx_strand_id
1 'polypeptide(L)'
;MKKPLHPLTLWICAILLAIGVVALDNAYIALAIVGAVALLVYIRRDGSPWQRSFLLSLRIGAIILAIRTIVGILIGVPIPGTKLFTLPILDLPTWMPGIRIGGAVTLERLSSSLHEGVIIATMIALFGAATSLTSPHKLLRVTPSFIYEIGITLVIATSLFPQLATSARRIRTAQKLRGFEKIELRSIAIPLLEESLSRSLQLAAAMDARGYGISRKRSRYRPQPWLMRDNLTLLLTAAAAVTMVTR
;
A
#
# COMPACT_ATOMS: atom_id res chain seq x y z
N MET A 1 -17.31 21.91 5.30
CA MET A 1 -16.24 21.28 4.48
C MET A 1 -15.02 21.04 5.37
N LYS A 2 -14.66 19.79 5.69
CA LYS A 2 -13.51 19.50 6.56
C LYS A 2 -12.23 19.84 5.80
N LYS A 3 -11.37 20.68 6.37
CA LYS A 3 -10.06 21.00 5.75
C LYS A 3 -9.22 19.71 5.68
N PRO A 4 -8.63 19.38 4.52
CA PRO A 4 -7.81 18.18 4.38
C PRO A 4 -6.53 18.31 5.20
N LEU A 5 -6.17 17.25 5.93
CA LEU A 5 -4.88 17.12 6.60
C LEU A 5 -3.75 17.07 5.56
N HIS A 6 -2.53 17.40 5.98
CA HIS A 6 -1.38 17.28 5.09
C HIS A 6 -1.15 15.79 4.75
N PRO A 7 -0.93 15.43 3.46
CA PRO A 7 -0.76 14.04 3.02
C PRO A 7 0.30 13.26 3.81
N LEU A 8 1.43 13.90 4.13
CA LEU A 8 2.51 13.26 4.88
C LEU A 8 2.12 12.94 6.32
N THR A 9 1.25 13.74 6.94
CA THR A 9 0.80 13.53 8.33
C THR A 9 0.20 12.14 8.47
N LEU A 10 -0.71 11.76 7.57
CA LEU A 10 -1.40 10.47 7.63
C LEU A 10 -0.46 9.29 7.40
N TRP A 11 0.52 9.45 6.52
CA TRP A 11 1.52 8.41 6.26
C TRP A 11 2.48 8.23 7.44
N ILE A 12 2.97 9.32 8.01
CA ILE A 12 3.83 9.26 9.20
C ILE A 12 3.05 8.66 10.37
N CYS A 13 1.80 9.07 10.59
CA CYS A 13 0.93 8.48 11.60
C CYS A 13 0.72 6.97 11.38
N ALA A 14 0.48 6.53 10.14
CA ALA A 14 0.30 5.11 9.84
C ALA A 14 1.58 4.30 10.10
N ILE A 15 2.75 4.85 9.75
CA ILE A 15 4.05 4.21 10.02
C ILE A 15 4.32 4.14 11.53
N LEU A 16 4.11 5.23 12.26
CA LEU A 16 4.29 5.27 13.72
C LEU A 16 3.38 4.26 14.42
N LEU A 17 2.10 4.19 14.03
CA LEU A 17 1.17 3.20 14.57
C LEU A 17 1.55 1.77 14.18
N ALA A 18 2.04 1.54 12.95
CA ALA A 18 2.51 0.21 12.54
C ALA A 18 3.70 -0.25 13.37
N ILE A 19 4.68 0.63 13.62
CA ILE A 19 5.83 0.35 14.50
C ILE A 19 5.34 0.05 15.93
N GLY A 20 4.42 0.87 16.46
CA GLY A 20 3.86 0.65 17.79
C GLY A 20 3.11 -0.67 17.93
N VAL A 21 2.32 -1.06 16.92
CA VAL A 21 1.59 -2.35 16.91
C VAL A 21 2.54 -3.54 16.90
N VAL A 22 3.62 -3.46 16.10
CA VAL A 22 4.62 -4.54 16.03
C VAL A 22 5.43 -4.62 17.32
N ALA A 23 5.77 -3.50 17.93
CA ALA A 23 6.55 -3.47 19.17
C ALA A 23 5.77 -4.00 20.38
N LEU A 24 4.49 -3.65 20.50
CA LEU A 24 3.65 -4.04 21.63
C LEU A 24 3.17 -5.50 21.56
N ASP A 25 3.17 -6.10 20.36
CA ASP A 25 2.74 -7.47 20.11
C ASP A 25 1.42 -7.86 20.83
N ASN A 26 0.40 -7.00 20.74
CA ASN A 26 -0.89 -7.20 21.41
C ASN A 26 -2.08 -7.08 20.44
N ALA A 27 -2.75 -8.20 20.18
CA ALA A 27 -3.86 -8.28 19.23
C ALA A 27 -5.08 -7.41 19.62
N TYR A 28 -5.39 -7.26 20.91
CA TYR A 28 -6.54 -6.47 21.35
C TYR A 28 -6.36 -4.99 21.00
N ILE A 29 -5.15 -4.47 21.23
CA ILE A 29 -4.79 -3.08 20.92
C ILE A 29 -4.70 -2.88 19.40
N ALA A 30 -4.16 -3.86 18.68
CA ALA A 30 -4.15 -3.84 17.21
C ALA A 30 -5.58 -3.75 16.63
N LEU A 31 -6.53 -4.51 17.18
CA LEU A 31 -7.93 -4.48 16.75
C LEU A 31 -8.62 -3.15 17.12
N ALA A 32 -8.34 -2.61 18.31
CA ALA A 32 -8.81 -1.28 18.71
C ALA A 32 -8.31 -0.18 17.76
N ILE A 33 -7.04 -0.25 17.32
CA ILE A 33 -6.48 0.67 16.32
C ILE A 33 -7.23 0.55 14.99
N VAL A 34 -7.50 -0.67 14.52
CA VAL A 34 -8.28 -0.87 13.28
C VAL A 34 -9.66 -0.23 13.40
N GLY A 35 -10.33 -0.38 14.54
CA GLY A 35 -11.62 0.28 14.81
C GLY A 35 -11.52 1.82 14.79
N ALA A 36 -10.53 2.38 15.47
CA ALA A 36 -10.29 3.83 15.50
C ALA A 36 -9.98 4.40 14.11
N VAL A 37 -9.17 3.69 13.32
CA VAL A 37 -8.81 4.08 11.96
C VAL A 37 -9.98 3.92 11.00
N ALA A 38 -10.78 2.85 11.13
CA ALA A 38 -12.01 2.68 10.37
C ALA A 38 -13.01 3.82 10.62
N LEU A 39 -13.16 4.23 11.89
CA LEU A 39 -13.98 5.38 12.27
C LEU A 39 -13.42 6.69 11.68
N LEU A 40 -12.11 6.90 11.74
CA LEU A 40 -11.45 8.07 11.14
C LEU A 40 -11.71 8.11 9.63
N VAL A 41 -11.55 6.98 8.93
CA VAL A 41 -11.85 6.86 7.49
C VAL A 41 -13.31 7.17 7.22
N TYR A 42 -14.24 6.66 8.02
CA TYR A 42 -15.68 6.93 7.89
C TYR A 42 -16.02 8.42 8.06
N ILE A 43 -15.45 9.06 9.09
CA ILE A 43 -15.68 10.48 9.41
C ILE A 43 -15.07 11.41 8.35
N ARG A 44 -13.97 11.01 7.70
CA ARG A 44 -13.23 11.82 6.71
C ARG A 44 -13.40 11.31 5.27
N ARG A 45 -14.54 10.72 4.95
CA ARG A 45 -14.87 10.32 3.58
C ARG A 45 -15.02 11.56 2.68
N ASP A 46 -14.09 11.71 1.74
CA ASP A 46 -14.07 12.80 0.76
C ASP A 46 -14.74 12.41 -0.58
N GLY A 47 -15.38 11.22 -0.67
CA GLY A 47 -16.05 10.74 -1.90
C GLY A 47 -15.12 10.39 -3.06
N SER A 48 -13.80 10.42 -2.85
CA SER A 48 -12.82 10.13 -3.88
C SER A 48 -12.77 8.64 -4.27
N PRO A 49 -12.35 8.28 -5.50
CA PRO A 49 -12.24 6.87 -5.92
C PRO A 49 -11.34 6.02 -5.00
N TRP A 50 -10.32 6.66 -4.41
CA TRP A 50 -9.37 6.03 -3.49
C TRP A 50 -10.00 5.56 -2.18
N GLN A 51 -11.21 6.02 -1.85
CA GLN A 51 -11.95 5.59 -0.66
C GLN A 51 -12.22 4.08 -0.64
N ARG A 52 -12.34 3.45 -1.81
CA ARG A 52 -12.54 1.99 -1.92
C ARG A 52 -11.32 1.20 -1.46
N SER A 53 -10.14 1.83 -1.43
CA SER A 53 -8.88 1.17 -1.04
C SER A 53 -8.92 0.67 0.41
N PHE A 54 -9.59 1.38 1.32
CA PHE A 54 -9.69 0.93 2.71
C PHE A 54 -10.53 -0.35 2.83
N LEU A 55 -11.67 -0.41 2.16
CA LEU A 55 -12.51 -1.62 2.13
C LEU A 55 -11.77 -2.80 1.49
N LEU A 56 -11.02 -2.55 0.42
CA LEU A 56 -10.18 -3.57 -0.20
C LEU A 56 -9.10 -4.06 0.77
N SER A 57 -8.44 -3.15 1.48
CA SER A 57 -7.40 -3.48 2.47
C SER A 57 -7.96 -4.31 3.62
N LEU A 58 -9.16 -3.97 4.11
CA LEU A 58 -9.85 -4.74 5.15
C LEU A 58 -10.24 -6.15 4.66
N ARG A 59 -10.71 -6.27 3.40
CA ARG A 59 -10.99 -7.58 2.78
C ARG A 59 -9.72 -8.41 2.63
N ILE A 60 -8.63 -7.82 2.15
CA ILE A 60 -7.33 -8.49 2.01
C ILE A 60 -6.81 -8.93 3.38
N GLY A 61 -6.88 -8.05 4.40
CA GLY A 61 -6.51 -8.37 5.76
C GLY A 61 -7.32 -9.53 6.34
N ALA A 62 -8.64 -9.55 6.13
CA ALA A 62 -9.52 -10.64 6.56
C ALA A 62 -9.20 -11.97 5.85
N ILE A 63 -8.91 -11.92 4.54
CA ILE A 63 -8.50 -13.10 3.77
C ILE A 63 -7.16 -13.64 4.30
N ILE A 64 -6.18 -12.77 4.54
CA ILE A 64 -4.86 -13.17 5.06
C ILE A 64 -4.99 -13.74 6.48
N LEU A 65 -5.82 -13.13 7.33
CA LEU A 65 -6.13 -13.67 8.65
C LEU A 65 -6.71 -15.09 8.53
N ALA A 66 -7.72 -15.30 7.68
CA ALA A 66 -8.32 -16.60 7.47
C ALA A 66 -7.31 -17.63 6.96
N ILE A 67 -6.50 -17.28 5.95
CA ILE A 67 -5.43 -18.13 5.44
C ILE A 67 -4.44 -18.47 6.55
N ARG A 68 -4.01 -17.50 7.36
CA ARG A 68 -3.05 -17.73 8.43
C ARG A 68 -3.61 -18.63 9.52
N THR A 69 -4.89 -18.47 9.89
CA THR A 69 -5.58 -19.37 10.82
C THR A 69 -5.66 -20.80 10.26
N ILE A 70 -6.03 -20.96 8.98
CA ILE A 70 -6.09 -22.27 8.32
C ILE A 70 -4.70 -22.92 8.28
N VAL A 71 -3.66 -22.17 7.91
CA VAL A 71 -2.28 -22.66 7.92
C VAL A 71 -1.82 -23.02 9.33
N GLY A 72 -2.20 -22.23 10.33
CA GLY A 72 -1.92 -22.51 11.74
C GLY A 72 -2.58 -23.78 12.26
N ILE A 73 -3.77 -24.13 11.75
CA ILE A 73 -4.50 -25.36 12.04
C ILE A 73 -3.89 -26.56 11.29
N LEU A 74 -3.51 -26.36 10.02
CA LEU A 74 -3.03 -27.44 9.14
C LEU A 74 -1.58 -27.85 9.44
N ILE A 75 -0.72 -26.91 9.82
CA ILE A 75 0.67 -27.19 10.18
C ILE A 75 0.74 -27.55 11.66
N GLY A 76 0.94 -28.83 11.93
CA GLY A 76 1.08 -29.39 13.27
C GLY A 76 2.43 -29.06 13.89
N VAL A 77 2.61 -27.81 14.32
CA VAL A 77 3.69 -27.45 15.25
C VAL A 77 3.21 -27.84 16.66
N PRO A 78 3.80 -28.86 17.31
CA PRO A 78 3.34 -29.31 18.61
C PRO A 78 3.70 -28.26 19.67
N ILE A 79 2.71 -27.44 20.02
CA ILE A 79 2.77 -26.57 21.20
C ILE A 79 2.09 -27.33 22.34
N PRO A 80 2.77 -27.60 23.47
CA PRO A 80 2.15 -28.24 24.62
C PRO A 80 0.99 -27.39 25.14
N GLY A 81 -0.17 -28.02 25.36
CA GLY A 81 -1.38 -27.29 25.74
C GLY A 81 -2.66 -28.09 25.62
N THR A 82 -3.78 -27.39 25.64
CA THR A 82 -5.13 -27.97 25.60
C THR A 82 -5.51 -28.40 24.18
N LYS A 83 -5.68 -29.71 23.97
CA LYS A 83 -6.04 -30.28 22.67
C LYS A 83 -7.54 -30.09 22.41
N LEU A 84 -7.88 -29.43 21.31
CA LEU A 84 -9.28 -29.26 20.88
C LEU A 84 -9.73 -30.42 19.99
N PHE A 85 -8.96 -30.71 18.95
CA PHE A 85 -9.22 -31.81 18.02
C PHE A 85 -7.92 -32.27 17.36
N THR A 86 -7.93 -33.47 16.80
CA THR A 86 -6.77 -34.07 16.13
C THR A 86 -7.08 -34.27 14.65
N LEU A 87 -6.26 -33.70 13.79
CA LEU A 87 -6.30 -33.96 12.36
C LEU A 87 -5.49 -35.23 12.04
N PRO A 88 -5.93 -36.05 11.08
CA PRO A 88 -5.16 -37.21 10.64
C PRO A 88 -3.78 -36.74 10.18
N ILE A 89 -2.75 -37.42 10.67
CA ILE A 89 -1.36 -37.09 10.38
C ILE A 89 -1.06 -37.62 8.99
N LEU A 90 -0.65 -36.72 8.09
CA LEU A 90 -0.11 -37.10 6.79
C LEU A 90 1.41 -37.25 6.92
N ASP A 91 1.88 -38.48 6.73
CA ASP A 91 3.31 -38.75 6.66
C ASP A 91 3.89 -38.08 5.42
N LEU A 92 4.71 -37.05 5.65
CA LEU A 92 5.36 -36.31 4.60
C LEU A 92 6.56 -37.10 4.04
N PRO A 93 6.87 -36.96 2.74
CA PRO A 93 8.00 -37.65 2.15
C PRO A 93 9.33 -37.17 2.77
N THR A 94 10.37 -38.01 2.70
CA THR A 94 11.68 -37.83 3.35
C THR A 94 12.43 -36.53 3.00
N TRP A 95 12.02 -35.79 1.97
CA TRP A 95 12.59 -34.48 1.61
C TRP A 95 12.06 -33.32 2.46
N MET A 96 11.01 -33.52 3.27
CA MET A 96 10.42 -32.50 4.16
C MET A 96 10.49 -32.90 5.65
N PRO A 97 11.68 -33.25 6.19
CA PRO A 97 11.81 -33.61 7.59
C PRO A 97 11.55 -32.38 8.48
N GLY A 98 10.68 -32.53 9.48
CA GLY A 98 10.39 -31.50 10.50
C GLY A 98 9.09 -30.72 10.31
N ILE A 99 8.38 -30.88 9.19
CA ILE A 99 7.03 -30.35 9.00
C ILE A 99 6.06 -31.51 9.16
N ARG A 100 5.00 -31.33 9.95
CA ARG A 100 3.89 -32.29 10.07
C ARG A 100 2.63 -31.61 9.58
N ILE A 101 1.98 -32.21 8.59
CA ILE A 101 0.65 -31.78 8.14
C ILE A 101 -0.37 -32.57 8.97
N GLY A 102 -1.25 -31.86 9.68
CA GLY A 102 -2.18 -32.43 10.64
C GLY A 102 -1.58 -32.61 12.03
N GLY A 103 -2.21 -33.44 12.88
CA GLY A 103 -1.86 -33.60 14.29
C GLY A 103 -2.83 -32.90 15.24
N ALA A 104 -2.46 -32.81 16.53
CA ALA A 104 -3.30 -32.19 17.55
C ALA A 104 -3.33 -30.67 17.41
N VAL A 105 -4.51 -30.11 17.15
CA VAL A 105 -4.75 -28.67 17.14
C VAL A 105 -5.01 -28.24 18.58
N THR A 106 -4.09 -27.44 19.11
CA THR A 106 -4.19 -26.91 20.48
C THR A 106 -4.78 -25.51 20.49
N LEU A 107 -5.44 -25.15 21.60
CA LEU A 107 -6.00 -23.81 21.78
C LEU A 107 -4.91 -22.73 21.70
N GLU A 108 -3.73 -23.03 22.25
CA GLU A 108 -2.56 -22.15 22.29
C GLU A 108 -2.01 -21.88 20.89
N ARG A 109 -2.03 -22.89 20.00
CA ARG A 109 -1.63 -22.71 18.60
C ARG A 109 -2.63 -21.86 17.83
N LEU A 110 -3.92 -22.11 18.05
CA LEU A 110 -4.99 -21.36 17.39
C LEU A 110 -4.97 -19.88 17.81
N SER A 111 -4.82 -19.61 19.11
CA SER A 111 -4.75 -18.23 19.64
C SER A 111 -3.50 -17.50 19.16
N SER A 112 -2.33 -18.15 19.14
CA SER A 112 -1.09 -17.60 18.58
C SER A 112 -1.23 -17.27 17.08
N SER A 113 -1.78 -18.19 16.29
CA SER A 113 -1.96 -17.97 14.84
C SER A 113 -2.95 -16.84 14.53
N LEU A 114 -4.03 -16.75 15.32
CA LEU A 114 -4.99 -15.64 15.24
C LEU A 114 -4.35 -14.31 15.63
N HIS A 115 -3.57 -14.28 16.73
CA HIS A 115 -2.88 -13.09 17.21
C HIS A 115 -1.94 -12.51 16.15
N GLU A 116 -1.06 -13.34 15.58
CA GLU A 116 -0.15 -12.93 14.50
C GLU A 116 -0.93 -12.48 13.25
N GLY A 117 -2.02 -13.18 12.92
CA GLY A 117 -2.89 -12.82 11.80
C GLY A 117 -3.54 -11.45 11.97
N VAL A 118 -3.98 -11.13 13.20
CA VAL A 118 -4.56 -9.82 13.53
C VAL A 118 -3.52 -8.72 13.37
N ILE A 119 -2.28 -8.92 13.83
CA ILE A 119 -1.20 -7.93 13.68
C ILE A 119 -0.94 -7.62 12.20
N ILE A 120 -0.84 -8.65 11.35
CA ILE A 120 -0.64 -8.48 9.91
C ILE A 120 -1.84 -7.76 9.27
N ALA A 121 -3.07 -8.17 9.62
CA ALA A 121 -4.28 -7.53 9.11
C ALA A 121 -4.37 -6.06 9.52
N THR A 122 -3.97 -5.72 10.75
CA THR A 122 -3.91 -4.34 11.25
C THR A 122 -2.90 -3.51 10.47
N MET A 123 -1.71 -4.05 10.18
CA MET A 123 -0.71 -3.35 9.37
C MET A 123 -1.25 -3.03 7.96
N ILE A 124 -1.91 -3.99 7.33
CA ILE A 124 -2.57 -3.78 6.02
C ILE A 124 -3.66 -2.72 6.12
N ALA A 125 -4.50 -2.75 7.17
CA ALA A 125 -5.55 -1.77 7.38
C ALA A 125 -5.01 -0.34 7.60
N LEU A 126 -3.88 -0.19 8.32
CA LEU A 126 -3.23 1.10 8.54
C LEU A 126 -2.77 1.75 7.22
N PHE A 127 -2.03 1.01 6.39
CA PHE A 127 -1.59 1.51 5.09
C PHE A 127 -2.76 1.70 4.11
N GLY A 128 -3.77 0.83 4.19
CA GLY A 128 -5.01 0.97 3.44
C GLY A 128 -5.77 2.26 3.79
N ALA A 129 -5.80 2.63 5.06
CA ALA A 129 -6.40 3.88 5.51
C ALA A 129 -5.61 5.09 5.05
N ALA A 130 -4.29 5.08 5.21
CA ALA A 130 -3.42 6.16 4.74
C ALA A 130 -3.62 6.43 3.23
N THR A 131 -3.69 5.37 2.42
CA THR A 131 -3.93 5.44 0.97
C THR A 131 -5.38 5.87 0.64
N SER A 132 -6.35 5.45 1.46
CA SER A 132 -7.75 5.84 1.25
C SER A 132 -8.00 7.33 1.52
N LEU A 133 -7.32 7.91 2.51
CA LEU A 133 -7.43 9.33 2.83
C LEU A 133 -6.50 10.21 1.99
N THR A 134 -5.43 9.62 1.44
CA THR A 134 -4.42 10.35 0.68
C THR A 134 -4.39 9.87 -0.76
N SER A 135 -4.75 10.74 -1.72
CA SER A 135 -4.55 10.35 -3.12
C SER A 135 -3.05 10.32 -3.47
N PRO A 136 -2.56 9.33 -4.24
CA PRO A 136 -1.14 9.22 -4.62
C PRO A 136 -0.61 10.50 -5.28
N HIS A 137 -1.43 11.15 -6.10
CA HIS A 137 -1.09 12.44 -6.71
C HIS A 137 -0.85 13.57 -5.69
N LYS A 138 -1.56 13.58 -4.55
CA LYS A 138 -1.31 14.55 -3.48
C LYS A 138 0.04 14.29 -2.82
N LEU A 139 0.42 13.03 -2.65
CA LEU A 139 1.70 12.61 -2.06
C LEU A 139 2.88 13.02 -2.95
N LEU A 140 2.77 12.82 -4.27
CA LEU A 140 3.76 13.27 -5.26
C LEU A 140 3.95 14.80 -5.28
N ARG A 141 2.92 15.57 -4.91
CA ARG A 141 3.00 17.03 -4.88
C ARG A 141 3.74 17.57 -3.66
N VAL A 142 3.76 16.81 -2.57
CA VAL A 142 4.39 17.22 -1.30
C VAL A 142 5.79 16.66 -1.13
N THR A 143 6.39 16.10 -2.19
CA THR A 143 7.76 15.59 -2.15
C THR A 143 8.75 16.69 -1.76
N PRO A 144 9.77 16.36 -0.94
CA PRO A 144 10.83 17.29 -0.54
C PRO A 144 11.58 17.88 -1.74
N SER A 145 12.07 19.10 -1.61
CA SER A 145 12.85 19.80 -2.65
C SER A 145 14.17 19.14 -2.99
N PHE A 146 14.78 18.39 -2.05
CA PHE A 146 16.01 17.62 -2.28
C PHE A 146 15.84 16.54 -3.37
N ILE A 147 14.63 15.98 -3.54
CA ILE A 147 14.31 15.01 -4.59
C ILE A 147 13.50 15.63 -5.73
N TYR A 148 13.65 16.94 -5.97
CA TYR A 148 12.85 17.64 -6.96
C TYR A 148 12.92 17.02 -8.36
N GLU A 149 14.12 16.68 -8.83
CA GLU A 149 14.34 16.05 -10.15
C GLU A 149 13.64 14.69 -10.27
N ILE A 150 13.72 13.87 -9.22
CA ILE A 150 13.01 12.59 -9.14
C ILE A 150 11.50 12.83 -9.12
N GLY A 151 11.03 13.80 -8.33
CA GLY A 151 9.61 14.14 -8.20
C GLY A 151 8.99 14.61 -9.51
N ILE A 152 9.68 15.46 -10.27
CA ILE A 152 9.23 15.91 -11.60
C ILE A 152 9.16 14.74 -12.56
N THR A 153 10.23 13.94 -12.63
CA THR A 153 10.29 12.77 -13.51
C THR A 153 9.14 11.83 -13.23
N LEU A 154 8.84 11.58 -11.95
CA LEU A 154 7.74 10.71 -11.53
C LEU A 154 6.36 11.33 -11.84
N VAL A 155 6.19 12.65 -11.67
CA VAL A 155 4.96 13.35 -12.04
C VAL A 155 4.72 13.29 -13.55
N ILE A 156 5.76 13.55 -14.35
CA ILE A 156 5.71 13.43 -15.81
C ILE A 156 5.35 12.00 -16.19
N ALA A 157 6.08 11.00 -15.68
CA ALA A 157 5.84 9.59 -15.96
C ALA A 157 4.39 9.19 -15.62
N THR A 158 3.90 9.57 -14.44
CA THR A 158 2.52 9.25 -14.01
C THR A 158 1.47 9.93 -14.91
N SER A 159 1.73 11.15 -15.38
CA SER A 159 0.81 11.87 -16.28
C SER A 159 0.81 11.33 -17.71
N LEU A 160 1.95 10.84 -18.19
CA LEU A 160 2.10 10.25 -19.53
C LEU A 160 1.67 8.79 -19.58
N PHE A 161 1.72 8.08 -18.46
CA PHE A 161 1.29 6.68 -18.34
C PHE A 161 -0.07 6.36 -19.00
N PRO A 162 -1.17 7.10 -18.73
CA PRO A 162 -2.44 6.85 -19.40
C PRO A 162 -2.35 7.05 -20.93
N GLN A 163 -1.53 7.99 -21.40
CA GLN A 163 -1.33 8.25 -22.83
C GLN A 163 -0.52 7.12 -23.50
N LEU A 164 0.46 6.55 -22.80
CA LEU A 164 1.19 5.37 -23.27
C LEU A 164 0.26 4.16 -23.38
N ALA A 165 -0.61 3.96 -22.39
CA ALA A 165 -1.57 2.86 -22.41
C ALA A 165 -2.58 2.97 -23.57
N THR A 166 -3.07 4.18 -23.87
CA THR A 166 -3.96 4.40 -25.04
C THR A 166 -3.21 4.22 -26.36
N SER A 167 -1.98 4.69 -26.46
CA SER A 167 -1.13 4.51 -27.66
C SER A 167 -0.83 3.05 -27.92
N ALA A 168 -0.46 2.29 -26.88
CA ALA A 168 -0.24 0.84 -26.98
C ALA A 168 -1.50 0.10 -27.43
N ARG A 169 -2.68 0.46 -26.90
CA ARG A 169 -3.97 -0.11 -27.35
C ARG A 169 -4.26 0.23 -28.81
N ARG A 170 -4.03 1.49 -29.22
CA ARG A 170 -4.22 1.94 -30.62
C ARG A 170 -3.32 1.16 -31.58
N ILE A 171 -2.04 1.02 -31.26
CA ILE A 171 -1.07 0.25 -32.06
C ILE A 171 -1.51 -1.21 -32.15
N ARG A 172 -1.90 -1.82 -31.03
CA ARG A 172 -2.40 -3.19 -30.99
C ARG A 172 -3.61 -3.39 -31.90
N THR A 173 -4.58 -2.47 -31.87
CA THR A 173 -5.76 -2.51 -32.74
C THR A 173 -5.39 -2.33 -34.21
N ALA A 174 -4.47 -1.41 -34.53
CA ALA A 174 -4.00 -1.20 -35.90
C ALA A 174 -3.30 -2.45 -36.48
N GLN A 175 -2.47 -3.14 -35.69
CA GLN A 175 -1.85 -4.40 -36.12
C GLN A 175 -2.90 -5.49 -36.35
N LYS A 176 -3.92 -5.59 -35.49
CA LYS A 176 -5.03 -6.53 -35.68
C LYS A 176 -5.80 -6.26 -36.99
N LEU A 177 -6.02 -5.00 -37.34
CA LEU A 177 -6.66 -4.62 -38.61
C LEU A 177 -5.79 -4.90 -39.84
N ARG A 178 -4.46 -5.00 -39.68
CA ARG A 178 -3.53 -5.40 -40.74
C ARG A 178 -3.47 -6.91 -40.97
N GLY A 179 -4.29 -7.70 -40.27
CA GLY A 179 -4.37 -9.16 -40.44
C GLY A 179 -3.33 -9.96 -39.63
N PHE A 180 -2.61 -9.34 -38.70
CA PHE A 180 -1.71 -10.07 -37.81
C PHE A 180 -2.50 -10.86 -36.76
N GLU A 181 -2.56 -12.19 -36.91
CA GLU A 181 -3.23 -13.10 -35.95
C GLU A 181 -2.46 -13.22 -34.63
N LYS A 182 -1.13 -13.29 -34.69
CA LYS A 182 -0.24 -13.31 -33.52
C LYS A 182 0.49 -11.98 -33.42
N ILE A 183 0.16 -11.21 -32.38
CA ILE A 183 0.76 -9.90 -32.16
C ILE A 183 2.09 -10.09 -31.43
N GLU A 184 3.20 -9.96 -32.15
CA GLU A 184 4.53 -10.01 -31.55
C GLU A 184 4.80 -8.75 -30.71
N LEU A 185 5.50 -8.92 -29.58
CA LEU A 185 5.84 -7.79 -28.70
C LEU A 185 6.58 -6.67 -29.46
N ARG A 186 7.47 -7.04 -30.39
CA ARG A 186 8.27 -6.10 -31.20
C ARG A 186 7.39 -5.19 -32.07
N SER A 187 6.27 -5.70 -32.59
CA SER A 187 5.33 -4.97 -33.45
C SER A 187 4.55 -3.86 -32.72
N ILE A 188 4.46 -3.95 -31.38
CA ILE A 188 3.91 -2.91 -30.52
C ILE A 188 5.04 -2.04 -29.96
N ALA A 189 6.13 -2.66 -29.51
CA ALA A 189 7.21 -1.98 -28.80
C ALA A 189 7.94 -0.96 -29.68
N ILE A 190 8.29 -1.29 -30.93
CA ILE A 190 9.04 -0.37 -31.80
C ILE A 190 8.24 0.91 -32.08
N PRO A 191 6.98 0.85 -32.58
CA PRO A 191 6.20 2.07 -32.82
C PRO A 191 5.91 2.84 -31.53
N LEU A 192 5.71 2.14 -30.41
CA LEU A 192 5.47 2.80 -29.13
C LEU A 192 6.73 3.53 -28.63
N LEU A 193 7.92 2.97 -28.85
CA LEU A 193 9.19 3.61 -28.51
C LEU A 193 9.44 4.84 -29.39
N GLU A 194 9.19 4.75 -30.69
CA GLU A 194 9.29 5.88 -31.62
C GLU A 194 8.35 7.02 -31.19
N GLU A 195 7.08 6.70 -30.93
CA GLU A 195 6.08 7.68 -30.47
C GLU A 195 6.46 8.28 -29.11
N SER A 196 7.00 7.47 -28.19
CA SER A 196 7.46 7.94 -26.88
C SER A 196 8.68 8.85 -26.98
N LEU A 197 9.65 8.51 -27.84
CA LEU A 197 10.85 9.33 -28.08
C LEU A 197 10.47 10.68 -28.67
N SER A 198 9.62 10.71 -29.70
CA SER A 198 9.11 11.94 -30.31
C SER A 198 8.39 12.83 -29.29
N ARG A 199 7.52 12.24 -28.45
CA ARG A 199 6.83 12.97 -27.37
C ARG A 199 7.79 13.49 -26.31
N SER A 200 8.82 12.73 -25.96
CA SER A 200 9.82 13.16 -24.97
C SER A 200 10.62 14.37 -25.44
N LEU A 201 11.00 14.41 -26.74
CA LEU A 201 11.67 15.55 -27.35
C LEU A 201 10.77 16.79 -27.39
N GLN A 202 9.49 16.62 -27.77
CA GLN A 202 8.52 17.72 -27.76
C GLN A 202 8.28 18.27 -26.35
N LEU A 203 8.18 17.39 -25.35
CA LEU A 203 8.03 17.80 -23.96
C LEU A 203 9.27 18.53 -23.45
N ALA A 204 10.47 18.06 -23.79
CA ALA A 204 11.72 18.71 -23.43
C ALA A 204 11.80 20.13 -24.03
N ALA A 205 11.51 20.28 -25.33
CA ALA A 205 11.48 21.59 -25.99
C ALA A 205 10.43 22.53 -25.35
N ALA A 206 9.24 22.02 -25.02
CA ALA A 206 8.20 22.80 -24.35
C ALA A 206 8.58 23.18 -22.90
N MET A 207 9.35 22.35 -22.21
CA MET A 207 9.88 22.63 -20.87
C MET A 207 10.95 23.72 -20.93
N ASP A 208 11.87 23.64 -21.89
CA ASP A 208 12.94 24.63 -22.07
C ASP A 208 12.37 26.01 -22.47
N ALA A 209 11.41 26.05 -23.41
CA ALA A 209 10.71 27.27 -23.79
C ALA A 209 9.95 27.95 -22.62
N ARG A 210 9.57 27.19 -21.60
CA ARG A 210 8.93 27.70 -20.37
C ARG A 210 9.94 28.05 -19.27
N GLY A 211 11.24 27.98 -19.55
CA GLY A 211 12.32 28.28 -18.62
C GLY A 211 12.50 27.24 -17.52
N TYR A 212 12.12 25.99 -17.78
CA TYR A 212 12.23 24.92 -16.80
C TYR A 212 13.69 24.50 -16.60
N GLY A 213 14.31 24.91 -15.49
CA GLY A 213 15.70 24.56 -15.16
C GLY A 213 16.57 25.77 -14.81
N ILE A 214 16.10 26.97 -15.17
CA ILE A 214 16.83 28.24 -14.99
C ILE A 214 17.05 28.60 -13.50
N SER A 215 16.09 28.28 -12.63
CA SER A 215 16.18 28.56 -11.19
C SER A 215 15.94 27.31 -10.34
N ARG A 216 16.79 27.12 -9.32
CA ARG A 216 16.60 26.14 -8.24
C ARG A 216 15.49 26.55 -7.27
N LYS A 217 15.21 27.86 -7.14
CA LYS A 217 14.12 28.39 -6.31
C LYS A 217 12.87 28.53 -7.17
N ARG A 218 11.86 27.68 -6.94
CA ARG A 218 10.58 27.71 -7.66
C ARG A 218 9.41 27.92 -6.73
N SER A 219 8.43 28.70 -7.19
CA SER A 219 7.14 28.81 -6.52
C SER A 219 6.26 27.59 -6.80
N ARG A 220 5.38 27.24 -5.86
CA ARG A 220 4.40 26.15 -6.02
C ARG A 220 3.03 26.79 -6.28
N TYR A 221 2.39 26.45 -7.40
CA TYR A 221 1.09 27.00 -7.79
C TYR A 221 -0.05 26.65 -6.80
N ARG A 222 0.01 25.47 -6.18
CA ARG A 222 -0.97 25.03 -5.18
C ARG A 222 -0.26 24.45 -3.95
N PRO A 223 0.28 25.30 -3.06
CA PRO A 223 0.95 24.83 -1.87
C PRO A 223 -0.07 24.19 -0.93
N GLN A 224 0.31 23.07 -0.33
CA GLN A 224 -0.41 22.47 0.78
C GLN A 224 0.31 22.90 2.05
N PRO A 225 -0.15 23.95 2.76
CA PRO A 225 0.54 24.42 3.95
C PRO A 225 0.43 23.35 5.04
N TRP A 226 1.51 23.20 5.79
CA TRP A 226 1.52 22.41 7.01
C TRP A 226 0.76 23.18 8.09
N LEU A 227 -0.28 22.58 8.67
CA LEU A 227 -1.15 23.26 9.64
C LEU A 227 -0.79 22.84 11.07
N MET A 228 -1.10 23.67 12.06
CA MET A 228 -0.87 23.33 13.48
C MET A 228 -1.62 22.05 13.92
N ARG A 229 -2.73 21.72 13.25
CA ARG A 229 -3.48 20.48 13.46
C ARG A 229 -2.68 19.24 13.06
N ASP A 230 -1.82 19.35 12.04
CA ASP A 230 -0.95 18.26 11.60
C ASP A 230 0.07 17.92 12.70
N ASN A 231 0.66 18.94 13.33
CA ASN A 231 1.56 18.78 14.48
C ASN A 231 0.85 18.10 15.66
N LEU A 232 -0.36 18.55 16.00
CA LEU A 232 -1.12 17.95 17.10
C LEU A 232 -1.43 16.47 16.83
N THR A 233 -1.85 16.13 15.61
CA THR A 233 -2.10 14.73 15.25
C THR A 233 -0.83 13.90 15.28
N LEU A 234 0.29 14.44 14.80
CA LEU A 234 1.59 13.77 14.83
C LEU A 234 2.07 13.52 16.25
N LEU A 235 2.03 14.53 17.12
CA LEU A 235 2.44 14.41 18.51
C LEU A 235 1.58 13.39 19.26
N LEU A 236 0.26 13.40 19.05
CA LEU A 236 -0.64 12.41 19.65
C LEU A 236 -0.30 10.98 19.17
N THR A 237 -0.08 10.79 17.87
CA THR A 237 0.28 9.46 17.34
C THR A 237 1.68 9.01 17.75
N ALA A 238 2.63 9.95 17.86
CA ALA A 238 3.99 9.67 18.31
C ALA A 238 4.00 9.29 19.80
N ALA A 239 3.26 10.03 20.63
CA ALA A 239 3.09 9.69 22.04
C ALA A 239 2.47 8.29 22.20
N ALA A 240 1.40 7.99 21.44
CA ALA A 240 0.80 6.66 21.44
C ALA A 240 1.81 5.57 21.03
N ALA A 241 2.54 5.77 19.93
CA ALA A 241 3.55 4.82 19.47
C ALA A 241 4.68 4.62 20.50
N VAL A 242 5.17 5.71 21.12
CA VAL A 242 6.18 5.62 22.19
C VAL A 242 5.65 4.84 23.38
N THR A 243 4.43 5.11 23.84
CA THR A 243 3.84 4.37 24.96
C THR A 243 3.68 2.87 24.69
N MET A 244 3.49 2.49 23.42
CA MET A 244 3.42 1.10 22.97
C MET A 244 4.80 0.43 22.94
N VAL A 245 5.86 1.17 22.61
CA VAL A 245 7.24 0.65 22.56
C VAL A 245 7.85 0.53 23.95
N THR A 246 7.47 1.39 24.89
CA THR A 246 8.06 1.44 26.25
C THR A 246 7.43 0.46 27.24
N ARG A 247 6.35 -0.22 26.88
CA ARG A 247 5.65 -1.19 27.73
C ARG A 247 5.94 -2.61 27.26
#